data_AF-A0A7Z2GP36-F1
#
_entry.id   AF-A0A7Z2GP36-F1
#
_cell.length_a   1.000
_cell.length_b   1.000
_cell.length_c   1.000
_cell.angle_alpha   90.00
_cell.angle_beta   90.00
_cell.angle_gamma   90.00
#
_symmetry.space_group_name_H-M   'P 1'
#
loop_
_entity.id
_entity.type
_entity.pdbx_description
1 polymer ?
#
loop_
_entity_poly.entity_id
_entity_poly.type
_entity_poly.pdbx_seq_one_letter_code
_entity_poly.pdbx_strand_id
1 'polypeptide(L)'
;MEFNNGAVLEALRLALYRQIPWHKRPAIFTLLRSQGLIQTIDQKPPPSTKFLPTLQIAVLTEKGQKEIQRIEASVHVAGWLEDDYFATFLAEVAFV
;
A
#
# COMPACT_ATOMS: atom_id res chain seq x y z
N MET A 1 15.84 -1.14 0.55
CA MET A 1 15.14 -1.82 1.66
C MET A 1 14.16 -2.75 1.00
N GLU A 2 14.40 -4.05 1.13
CA GLU A 2 13.51 -5.08 0.60
C GLU A 2 12.45 -5.38 1.67
N PHE A 3 11.19 -5.49 1.25
CA PHE A 3 10.07 -5.79 2.14
C PHE A 3 9.49 -7.13 1.71
N ASN A 4 9.27 -8.05 2.65
CA ASN A 4 8.63 -9.31 2.36
C ASN A 4 7.13 -9.13 2.05
N ASN A 5 6.51 -10.15 1.43
CA ASN A 5 5.11 -10.10 1.00
C ASN A 5 4.14 -9.78 2.15
N GLY A 6 4.42 -10.26 3.36
CA GLY A 6 3.60 -9.97 4.55
C GLY A 6 3.62 -8.50 4.93
N ALA A 7 4.79 -7.87 4.97
CA ALA A 7 4.93 -6.45 5.25
C ALA A 7 4.23 -5.58 4.18
N VAL A 8 4.30 -5.99 2.92
CA VAL A 8 3.60 -5.30 1.82
C VAL A 8 2.09 -5.46 1.96
N LEU A 9 1.59 -6.67 2.24
CA LEU A 9 0.16 -6.92 2.42
C LEU A 9 -0.42 -6.03 3.54
N GLU A 10 0.25 -6.01 4.69
CA GLU A 10 -0.18 -5.19 5.82
C GLU A 10 -0.14 -3.69 5.48
N ALA A 11 0.90 -3.23 4.78
CA ALA A 11 0.97 -1.84 4.34
C ALA A 11 -0.16 -1.48 3.35
N LEU A 12 -0.48 -2.37 2.40
CA LEU A 12 -1.58 -2.19 1.46
C LEU A 12 -2.94 -2.19 2.17
N ARG A 13 -3.13 -3.04 3.19
CA ARG A 13 -4.34 -3.04 4.04
C ARG A 13 -4.49 -1.75 4.83
N LEU A 14 -3.40 -1.21 5.39
CA LEU A 14 -3.44 0.09 6.09
C LEU A 14 -3.87 1.22 5.15
N ALA A 15 -3.44 1.19 3.88
CA ALA A 15 -3.89 2.12 2.85
C ALA A 15 -5.35 1.89 2.42
N LEU A 16 -5.79 0.63 2.30
CA LEU A 16 -7.19 0.27 2.02
C LEU A 16 -8.13 0.85 3.07
N TYR A 17 -7.80 0.67 4.34
CA TYR A 17 -8.59 1.13 5.48
C TYR A 17 -8.32 2.59 5.85
N ARG A 18 -7.43 3.28 5.13
CA ARG A 18 -7.10 4.71 5.34
C ARG A 18 -6.68 5.02 6.78
N GLN A 19 -5.98 4.08 7.42
CA GLN A 19 -5.65 4.17 8.84
C GLN A 19 -4.52 5.16 9.15
N ILE A 20 -3.69 5.49 8.15
CA ILE A 20 -2.48 6.28 8.36
C ILE A 20 -2.49 7.56 7.52
N PRO A 21 -2.42 8.74 8.17
CA PRO A 21 -2.12 10.00 7.51
C PRO A 21 -0.74 9.99 6.86
N TRP A 22 -0.59 10.57 5.67
CA TRP A 22 0.63 10.50 4.87
C TRP A 22 1.88 11.08 5.56
N HIS A 23 1.69 12.08 6.42
CA HIS A 23 2.79 12.67 7.20
C HIS A 23 3.30 11.75 8.32
N LYS A 24 2.55 10.70 8.67
CA LYS A 24 2.93 9.62 9.59
C LYS A 24 3.22 8.29 8.86
N ARG A 25 3.38 8.33 7.54
CA ARG A 25 3.52 7.11 6.73
C ARG A 25 4.72 6.27 7.20
N PRO A 26 4.59 4.93 7.23
CA PRO A 26 5.74 4.05 7.34
C PRO A 26 6.63 4.16 6.10
N ALA A 27 7.92 3.80 6.22
CA ALA A 27 8.88 3.91 5.12
C ALA A 27 8.43 3.21 3.82
N ILE A 28 7.81 2.03 3.95
CA ILE A 28 7.29 1.22 2.85
C ILE A 28 6.28 1.96 1.97
N PHE A 29 5.50 2.90 2.51
CA PHE A 29 4.51 3.66 1.73
C PHE A 29 5.17 4.52 0.66
N THR A 30 6.39 5.00 0.89
CA THR A 30 7.12 5.76 -0.12
C THR A 30 7.41 4.89 -1.35
N LEU A 31 7.80 3.63 -1.12
CA LEU A 31 8.03 2.64 -2.17
C LEU A 31 6.72 2.23 -2.87
N LEU A 32 5.67 1.92 -2.11
CA LEU A 32 4.38 1.56 -2.69
C LEU A 32 3.81 2.68 -3.57
N ARG A 33 4.02 3.94 -3.18
CA ARG A 33 3.63 5.10 -3.98
C ARG A 33 4.47 5.23 -5.25
N SER A 34 5.79 5.08 -5.18
CA SER A 34 6.64 5.13 -6.38
C SER A 34 6.35 3.99 -7.36
N GLN A 35 5.86 2.85 -6.86
CA GLN A 35 5.42 1.70 -7.66
C GLN A 35 3.98 1.83 -8.19
N GLY A 36 3.27 2.92 -7.85
CA GLY A 36 1.90 3.18 -8.28
C GLY A 36 0.85 2.27 -7.63
N LEU A 37 1.19 1.60 -6.51
CA LEU A 37 0.26 0.74 -5.76
C LEU A 37 -0.66 1.55 -4.84
N ILE A 38 -0.17 2.71 -4.38
CA ILE A 38 -0.94 3.67 -3.60
C ILE A 38 -0.76 5.08 -4.14
N GLN A 39 -1.70 5.94 -3.84
CA GLN A 39 -1.62 7.38 -4.09
C GLN A 39 -2.06 8.17 -2.87
N THR A 40 -1.77 9.47 -2.86
CA THR A 40 -2.18 10.39 -1.80
C THR A 40 -3.41 11.18 -2.23
N ILE A 41 -4.42 11.24 -1.37
CA ILE A 41 -5.58 12.11 -1.57
C ILE A 41 -5.80 13.01 -0.35
N ASP A 42 -6.45 14.14 -0.58
CA ASP A 42 -6.90 15.02 0.49
C ASP A 42 -8.20 14.50 1.12
N GLN A 43 -8.13 14.20 2.41
CA GLN A 43 -9.28 13.92 3.25
C GLN A 43 -9.76 15.23 3.89
N LYS A 44 -10.87 15.74 3.38
CA LYS A 44 -11.55 16.90 3.96
C LYS A 44 -12.34 16.49 5.21
N PRO A 45 -12.20 17.20 6.33
CA PRO A 45 -13.01 16.94 7.51
C PRO A 45 -14.49 17.24 7.24
N PRO A 46 -15.42 16.62 8.00
CA PRO A 46 -16.84 16.91 7.89
C PRO A 46 -17.15 18.41 8.07
N PRO A 47 -18.22 18.94 7.46
CA PRO A 47 -18.56 20.37 7.53
C PRO A 47 -18.73 20.92 8.96
N SER A 48 -19.10 20.07 9.92
CA SER A 48 -19.28 20.43 11.33
C SER A 48 -17.97 20.70 12.08
N THR A 49 -16.81 20.31 11.52
CA THR A 49 -15.51 20.42 12.19
C THR A 49 -14.74 21.63 11.66
N LYS A 50 -15.15 22.83 12.12
CA LYS A 50 -14.58 24.14 11.73
C LYS A 50 -13.06 24.29 11.94
N PHE A 51 -12.42 23.41 12.71
CA PHE A 51 -11.03 23.58 13.17
C PHE A 51 -10.10 22.42 12.83
N LEU A 52 -10.56 21.40 12.11
CA LEU A 52 -9.67 20.30 11.70
C LEU A 52 -8.99 20.65 10.36
N PRO A 53 -7.67 20.46 10.22
CA PRO A 53 -7.00 20.63 8.94
C PRO A 53 -7.38 19.52 7.97
N THR A 54 -7.27 19.80 6.67
CA THR A 54 -7.30 18.76 5.64
C THR A 54 -6.08 17.87 5.79
N LEU A 55 -6.26 16.54 5.77
CA LEU A 55 -5.19 15.57 5.92
C LEU A 55 -4.95 14.85 4.60
N GLN A 56 -3.70 14.70 4.21
CA GLN A 56 -3.36 13.75 3.15
C GLN A 56 -3.36 12.33 3.71
N ILE A 57 -4.01 11.41 3.02
CA ILE A 57 -4.03 9.99 3.35
C ILE A 57 -3.58 9.17 2.14
N ALA A 58 -2.99 8.01 2.40
CA ALA A 58 -2.77 7.03 1.35
C ALA A 58 -4.06 6.29 1.03
N VAL A 59 -4.29 6.03 -0.25
CA VAL A 59 -5.36 5.16 -0.74
C VAL A 59 -4.80 4.21 -1.79
N LEU A 60 -5.41 3.02 -1.91
CA LEU A 60 -5.07 2.08 -2.96
C LEU A 60 -5.40 2.65 -4.34
N THR A 61 -4.55 2.33 -5.31
CA THR A 61 -4.91 2.37 -6.73
C THR A 61 -5.51 1.03 -7.13
N GLU A 62 -6.05 0.94 -8.35
CA GLU A 62 -6.47 -0.35 -8.93
C GLU A 62 -5.33 -1.37 -8.96
N LYS A 63 -4.11 -0.91 -9.25
CA LYS A 63 -2.90 -1.75 -9.23
C LYS A 63 -2.64 -2.31 -7.84
N GLY A 64 -2.73 -1.47 -6.80
CA GLY A 64 -2.61 -1.91 -5.41
C GLY A 64 -3.69 -2.89 -4.97
N GLN A 65 -4.92 -2.73 -5.47
CA GLN A 65 -6.04 -3.62 -5.16
C GLN A 65 -5.85 -5.01 -5.78
N LYS A 66 -5.40 -5.08 -7.03
CA LYS A 66 -5.01 -6.34 -7.69
C LYS A 66 -3.85 -7.01 -6.95
N GLU A 67 -2.91 -6.21 -6.46
CA GLU A 67 -1.75 -6.71 -5.74
C GLU A 67 -2.14 -7.36 -4.40
N ILE A 68 -3.07 -6.77 -3.64
CA ILE A 68 -3.64 -7.43 -2.46
C ILE A 68 -4.22 -8.80 -2.84
N GLN A 69 -5.06 -8.86 -3.88
CA GLN A 69 -5.70 -10.11 -4.29
C GLN A 69 -4.68 -11.18 -4.71
N ARG A 70 -3.65 -10.79 -5.46
CA ARG A 70 -2.57 -11.68 -5.89
C ARG A 70 -1.83 -12.26 -4.69
N ILE A 71 -1.45 -11.38 -3.77
CA ILE A 71 -0.75 -11.72 -2.53
C ILE A 71 -1.61 -12.67 -1.68
N GLU A 72 -2.88 -12.33 -1.44
CA GLU A 72 -3.82 -13.13 -0.64
C GLU A 72 -4.10 -14.51 -1.26
N ALA A 73 -4.24 -14.60 -2.58
CA ALA A 73 -4.40 -15.86 -3.29
C ALA A 73 -3.15 -16.75 -3.20
N SER A 74 -1.97 -16.15 -3.01
CA SER A 74 -0.69 -16.85 -2.90
C SER A 74 -0.43 -17.40 -1.48
N VAL A 75 -1.21 -16.99 -0.47
CA VAL A 75 -1.07 -17.44 0.94
C VAL A 75 -1.25 -18.95 1.11
N HIS A 76 -1.91 -19.62 0.15
CA HIS A 76 -2.17 -21.06 0.21
C HIS A 76 -1.00 -21.92 -0.33
N VAL A 77 0.07 -21.30 -0.82
CA VAL A 77 1.28 -21.99 -1.28
C VAL A 77 2.29 -22.05 -0.12
N ALA A 78 2.61 -23.27 0.34
CA ALA A 78 3.56 -23.48 1.42
C ALA A 78 4.96 -22.92 1.07
N GLY A 79 5.48 -21.99 1.89
CA GLY A 79 6.79 -21.31 1.71
C GLY A 79 6.75 -19.78 1.73
N TRP A 80 5.56 -19.19 1.70
CA TRP A 80 5.32 -17.78 1.38
C TRP A 80 5.78 -16.71 2.40
N LEU A 81 6.17 -17.09 3.61
CA LEU A 81 6.69 -16.14 4.62
C LEU A 81 8.18 -15.80 4.45
N GLU A 82 8.92 -16.57 3.64
CA GLU A 82 10.38 -16.45 3.51
C GLU A 82 10.87 -16.00 2.12
N ASP A 83 10.04 -16.06 1.07
CA ASP A 83 10.50 -15.78 -0.31
C ASP A 83 10.39 -14.32 -0.76
N ASP A 84 11.50 -13.80 -1.30
CA ASP A 84 11.70 -12.48 -1.95
C ASP A 84 10.93 -12.29 -3.28
N TYR A 85 9.83 -13.01 -3.48
CA TYR A 85 9.02 -13.03 -4.71
C TYR A 85 8.49 -11.64 -5.13
N PHE A 86 8.42 -10.70 -4.18
CA PHE A 86 8.05 -9.31 -4.43
C PHE A 86 9.02 -8.61 -5.41
N ALA A 87 10.30 -8.97 -5.40
CA ALA A 87 11.30 -8.40 -6.31
C ALA A 87 11.04 -8.78 -7.77
N THR A 88 10.64 -10.03 -8.02
CA THR A 88 10.38 -10.55 -9.37
C THR A 88 9.17 -9.89 -10.02
N PHE A 89 8.06 -9.73 -9.28
CA PHE A 89 6.85 -9.10 -9.83
C PHE A 89 7.02 -7.60 -10.09
N LEU A 90 7.69 -6.86 -9.19
CA LEU A 90 7.98 -5.45 -9.45
C LEU A 90 8.92 -5.27 -10.65
N ALA A 91 9.87 -6.18 -10.86
CA ALA A 91 10.71 -6.17 -12.04
C ALA A 91 9.88 -6.40 -13.32
N GLU A 92 8.95 -7.35 -13.34
CA GLU A 92 8.10 -7.61 -14.51
C GLU A 92 7.16 -6.44 -14.86
N VAL A 93 6.66 -5.72 -13.85
CA VAL A 93 5.69 -4.63 -14.06
C VAL A 93 6.34 -3.25 -14.25
N ALA A 94 7.59 -3.06 -13.83
CA ALA A 94 8.31 -1.79 -14.01
C ALA A 94 8.90 -1.59 -15.41
N PHE A 95 8.88 -2.62 -16.28
CA PHE A 95 9.46 -2.60 -17.62
C PHE A 95 8.44 -2.67 -18.78
N VAL A 96 7.19 -2.24 -18.57
CA VAL A 96 6.17 -2.10 -19.64
C VAL A 96 5.70 -0.65 -19.78
#